data_AF-A0A2W4QVA3-F1
#
_entry.id   AF-A0A2W4QVA3-F1
#
_cell.length_a   1.000
_cell.length_b   1.000
_cell.length_c   1.000
_cell.angle_alpha   90.00
_cell.angle_beta   90.00
_cell.angle_gamma   90.00
#
_symmetry.space_group_name_H-M   'P 1'
#
loop_
_entity.id
_entity.type
_entity.pdbx_description
1 polymer ?
#
loop_
_entity_poly.entity_id
_entity_poly.type
_entity_poly.pdbx_seq_one_letter_code
_entity_poly.pdbx_strand_id
1 'polypeptide(L)'
;MNHARFKMNQTAALYVADGLDPRTQEAFELHLLECPECVEDVETWRAIKRHIPPGTTRAKATEIARSGPSFGWRIAASVSAATLIGSAAGWHVRSLQETRLVDEQTAFFSLPARARSAEECVSVHYTADTRRVVLRVPGVPAGSRAVATDVQGVELASGRYAARLQADGSWILSFDPQALSGNRVHIDARGADGSAEPLACVTGQPST
;
A
#
# COMPACT_ATOMS: atom_id res chain seq x y z
N MET A 1 -1.91 -2.76 32.96
CA MET A 1 -2.42 -2.21 31.66
C MET A 1 -2.59 -3.34 30.65
N ASN A 2 -3.52 -3.27 29.68
CA ASN A 2 -3.87 -4.41 28.81
C ASN A 2 -3.02 -4.50 27.53
N HIS A 3 -2.14 -5.49 27.46
CA HIS A 3 -1.36 -5.89 26.27
C HIS A 3 -2.20 -5.94 24.97
N ALA A 4 -3.41 -6.51 25.03
CA ALA A 4 -4.30 -6.63 23.87
C ALA A 4 -4.65 -5.29 23.21
N ARG A 5 -4.73 -4.20 23.99
CA ARG A 5 -5.03 -2.86 23.45
C ARG A 5 -3.86 -2.31 22.65
N PHE A 6 -2.63 -2.48 23.15
CA PHE A 6 -1.43 -2.02 22.45
C PHE A 6 -1.16 -2.82 21.17
N LYS A 7 -1.46 -4.11 21.19
CA LYS A 7 -1.36 -4.99 20.01
C LYS A 7 -2.36 -4.62 18.91
N MET A 8 -3.63 -4.37 19.28
CA MET A 8 -4.66 -3.94 18.33
C MET A 8 -4.35 -2.60 17.67
N ASN A 9 -3.73 -1.69 18.43
CA ASN A 9 -3.42 -0.32 17.97
C ASN A 9 -2.06 -0.20 17.26
N GLN A 10 -1.34 -1.30 17.03
CA GLN A 10 -0.01 -1.30 16.40
C GLN A 10 0.98 -0.35 17.08
N THR A 11 0.87 -0.17 18.39
CA THR A 11 1.61 0.84 19.15
C THR A 11 3.12 0.64 19.05
N ALA A 12 3.59 -0.62 18.94
CA ALA A 12 4.99 -0.94 18.73
C ALA A 12 5.57 -0.40 17.41
N ALA A 13 4.80 -0.43 16.32
CA ALA A 13 5.24 0.08 15.02
C ALA A 13 5.37 1.61 15.05
N LEU A 14 4.37 2.29 15.61
CA LEU A 14 4.37 3.74 15.78
C LEU A 14 5.46 4.21 16.75
N TYR A 15 5.71 3.46 17.83
CA TYR A 15 6.79 3.73 18.76
C TYR A 15 8.17 3.70 18.05
N VAL A 16 8.42 2.69 17.22
CA VAL A 16 9.68 2.56 16.45
C VAL A 16 9.82 3.62 15.35
N ALA A 17 8.70 4.15 14.85
CA ALA A 17 8.66 5.23 13.88
C ALA A 17 8.70 6.64 14.51
N ASP A 18 8.84 6.75 15.84
CA ASP A 18 8.81 8.01 16.58
C ASP A 18 7.49 8.80 16.37
N GLY A 19 6.38 8.09 16.15
CA GLY A 19 5.08 8.65 15.75
C GLY A 19 3.98 8.58 16.81
N LEU A 20 4.30 8.24 18.06
CA LEU A 20 3.34 8.26 19.16
C LEU A 20 3.21 9.66 19.76
N ASP A 21 2.01 10.01 20.25
CA ASP A 21 1.86 11.20 21.08
C ASP A 21 2.61 11.03 22.41
N PRO A 22 3.11 12.12 23.03
CA PRO A 22 3.96 12.02 24.22
C PRO A 22 3.33 11.26 25.40
N ARG A 23 2.01 11.37 25.58
CA ARG A 23 1.33 10.68 26.69
C ARG A 23 1.19 9.18 26.43
N THR A 24 0.88 8.79 25.19
CA THR A 24 0.83 7.38 24.81
C THR A 24 2.22 6.74 24.78
N GLN A 25 3.25 7.50 24.39
CA GLN A 25 4.63 7.05 24.45
C GLN A 25 5.05 6.70 25.88
N GLU A 26 4.86 7.62 26.85
CA GLU A 26 5.19 7.38 28.26
C GLU A 26 4.44 6.16 28.82
N ALA A 27 3.15 6.04 28.54
CA ALA A 27 2.35 4.89 28.95
C ALA A 27 2.83 3.56 28.34
N PHE A 28 3.28 3.60 27.08
CA PHE A 28 3.81 2.42 26.41
C PHE A 28 5.20 2.04 26.93
N GLU A 29 6.07 3.01 27.22
CA GLU A 29 7.39 2.77 27.82
C GLU A 29 7.27 2.14 29.20
N LEU A 30 6.35 2.60 30.04
CA LEU A 30 6.04 1.95 31.32
C LEU A 30 5.54 0.52 31.11
N HIS A 31 4.73 0.26 30.08
CA HIS A 31 4.25 -1.10 29.77
C HIS A 31 5.36 -2.05 29.30
N LEU A 32 6.34 -1.55 28.55
CA LEU A 32 7.49 -2.34 28.09
C LEU A 32 8.33 -2.89 29.25
N LEU A 33 8.34 -2.21 30.41
CA LEU A 33 9.01 -2.70 31.62
C LEU A 33 8.33 -3.94 32.20
N GLU A 34 7.04 -4.14 31.94
CA GLU A 34 6.21 -5.20 32.54
C GLU A 34 5.86 -6.32 31.54
N CYS A 35 5.93 -6.08 30.23
CA CYS A 35 5.41 -6.99 29.20
C CYS A 35 6.48 -7.40 28.18
N PRO A 36 7.07 -8.62 28.30
CA PRO A 36 8.11 -9.10 27.39
C PRO A 36 7.63 -9.26 25.95
N GLU A 37 6.36 -9.64 25.73
CA GLU A 37 5.80 -9.76 24.37
C GLU A 37 5.82 -8.43 23.61
N CYS A 38 5.53 -7.31 24.29
CA CYS A 38 5.60 -5.99 23.66
C CYS A 38 7.04 -5.56 23.36
N VAL A 39 8.02 -6.04 24.13
CA VAL A 39 9.45 -5.83 23.83
C VAL A 39 9.82 -6.57 22.55
N GLU A 40 9.42 -7.83 22.40
CA GLU A 40 9.67 -8.62 21.18
C GLU A 40 9.05 -7.99 19.93
N ASP A 41 7.83 -7.45 20.04
CA ASP A 41 7.18 -6.72 18.95
C ASP A 41 8.01 -5.48 18.53
N VAL A 42 8.50 -4.69 19.49
CA VAL A 42 9.35 -3.52 19.23
C VAL A 42 10.66 -3.92 18.56
N GLU A 43 11.29 -5.01 19.01
CA GLU A 43 12.51 -5.53 18.40
C GLU A 43 12.29 -6.00 16.96
N THR A 44 11.17 -6.67 16.69
CA THR A 44 10.77 -7.09 15.35
C THR A 44 10.62 -5.88 14.42
N TRP A 45 9.95 -4.82 14.87
CA TRP A 45 9.82 -3.58 14.09
C TRP A 45 11.15 -2.85 13.90
N ARG A 46 12.04 -2.86 14.90
CA ARG A 46 13.40 -2.30 14.76
C ARG A 46 14.23 -3.10 13.76
N ALA A 47 14.12 -4.42 13.75
CA ALA A 47 14.79 -5.26 12.76
C ALA A 47 14.31 -4.92 11.34
N ILE A 48 12.99 -4.77 11.15
CA ILE A 48 12.41 -4.33 9.88
C ILE A 48 12.96 -2.94 9.49
N LYS A 49 12.97 -1.96 10.41
CA LYS A 49 13.48 -0.60 10.16
C LYS A 49 14.95 -0.60 9.70
N ARG A 50 15.81 -1.45 10.29
CA ARG A 50 17.23 -1.56 9.91
C ARG A 50 17.46 -2.08 8.49
N HIS A 51 16.53 -2.87 7.96
CA HIS A 51 16.62 -3.40 6.60
C HIS A 51 15.96 -2.51 5.54
N ILE A 52 15.45 -1.34 5.93
CA ILE A 52 14.99 -0.31 5.01
C ILE A 52 16.19 0.58 4.66
N PRO A 53 16.64 0.62 3.39
CA PRO A 53 17.80 1.42 3.02
C PRO A 53 17.53 2.92 3.28
N PRO A 54 18.44 3.64 3.97
CA PRO A 54 18.30 5.07 4.19
C PRO A 54 18.35 5.79 2.84
N GLY A 55 17.33 6.58 2.54
CA GLY A 55 17.18 7.26 1.26
C GLY A 55 18.34 8.21 0.97
N THR A 56 19.02 8.02 -0.16
CA THR A 56 20.00 8.96 -0.68
C THR A 56 19.31 10.23 -1.19
N THR A 57 19.69 11.36 -0.61
CA THR A 57 19.39 12.70 -1.09
C THR A 57 19.83 12.91 -2.55
N ARG A 58 18.91 13.44 -3.37
CA ARG A 58 19.12 14.37 -4.49
C ARG A 58 19.95 13.88 -5.70
N ALA A 59 19.26 13.75 -6.85
CA ALA A 59 19.83 14.11 -8.14
C ALA A 59 18.90 15.11 -8.86
N LYS A 60 19.47 16.26 -9.21
CA LYS A 60 18.86 17.31 -10.02
C LYS A 60 18.56 16.81 -11.44
N ALA A 61 17.44 17.28 -11.98
CA ALA A 61 17.14 17.63 -13.37
C ALA A 61 17.75 16.78 -14.50
N THR A 62 16.87 16.13 -15.26
CA THR A 62 16.99 16.14 -16.73
C THR A 62 15.65 16.62 -17.29
N GLU A 63 15.62 17.90 -17.61
CA GLU A 63 14.58 18.55 -18.41
C GLU A 63 14.66 17.96 -19.83
N ILE A 64 13.71 17.12 -20.20
CA ILE A 64 13.59 16.65 -21.59
C ILE A 64 12.67 17.65 -22.31
N ALA A 65 13.31 18.53 -23.07
CA ALA A 65 12.68 19.45 -24.00
C ALA A 65 11.74 18.71 -24.96
N ARG A 66 10.47 19.11 -24.98
CA ARG A 66 9.53 18.79 -26.07
C ARG A 66 9.77 19.75 -27.23
N SER A 67 10.30 19.24 -28.34
CA SER A 67 10.14 19.85 -29.66
C SER A 67 9.32 18.92 -30.55
N GLY A 68 8.14 19.34 -30.99
CA GLY A 68 7.55 18.83 -32.24
C GLY A 68 7.98 19.74 -33.42
N PRO A 69 7.40 19.59 -34.62
CA PRO A 69 6.99 18.37 -35.33
C PRO A 69 7.63 18.28 -36.75
N SER A 70 7.40 17.13 -37.41
CA SER A 70 7.45 16.87 -38.88
C SER A 70 8.71 17.21 -39.69
N PHE A 71 9.37 16.18 -40.25
CA PHE A 71 9.42 15.90 -41.70
C PHE A 71 10.22 14.61 -41.95
N GLY A 72 9.79 13.81 -42.93
CA GLY A 72 10.30 12.45 -43.17
C GLY A 72 11.61 12.37 -43.95
N TRP A 73 12.22 11.19 -43.93
CA TRP A 73 12.74 10.46 -45.10
C TRP A 73 13.41 9.16 -44.64
N ARG A 74 12.88 8.05 -45.18
CA ARG A 74 13.53 6.77 -45.48
C ARG A 74 14.93 6.53 -44.90
N ILE A 75 15.02 5.66 -43.89
CA ILE A 75 16.02 4.59 -43.88
C ILE A 75 15.31 3.31 -43.45
N ALA A 76 15.01 2.48 -44.45
CA ALA A 76 14.76 1.07 -44.26
C ALA A 76 16.12 0.38 -44.34
N ALA A 77 16.55 -0.30 -43.27
CA ALA A 77 17.31 -1.55 -43.35
C ALA A 77 17.60 -2.09 -41.94
N SER A 78 17.00 -3.25 -41.69
CA SER A 78 17.66 -4.44 -41.13
C SER A 78 18.15 -4.42 -39.67
N VAL A 79 17.28 -4.87 -38.77
CA VAL A 79 17.62 -5.97 -37.83
C VAL A 79 16.44 -6.93 -37.80
N SER A 80 16.38 -7.83 -38.78
CA SER A 80 15.52 -9.01 -38.75
C SER A 80 16.40 -10.22 -38.42
N ALA A 81 16.49 -10.59 -37.14
CA ALA A 81 16.84 -11.94 -36.68
C ALA A 81 16.97 -11.97 -35.15
N ALA A 82 15.86 -12.17 -34.44
CA ALA A 82 15.84 -12.91 -33.17
C ALA A 82 14.41 -13.35 -32.83
N THR A 83 14.15 -14.64 -33.06
CA THR A 83 13.23 -15.51 -32.31
C THR A 83 11.74 -15.14 -32.27
N LEU A 84 11.02 -15.64 -33.27
CA LEU A 84 9.68 -16.20 -33.09
C LEU A 84 9.80 -17.51 -32.31
N ILE A 85 9.68 -17.46 -30.98
CA ILE A 85 9.21 -18.50 -30.04
C ILE A 85 9.01 -17.78 -28.70
N GLY A 86 7.77 -17.66 -28.23
CA GLY A 86 7.48 -17.11 -26.90
C GLY A 86 6.35 -16.08 -26.81
N SER A 87 5.25 -16.21 -27.55
CA SER A 87 4.02 -15.42 -27.40
C SER A 87 3.24 -15.66 -26.08
N ALA A 88 3.91 -16.15 -25.03
CA ALA A 88 3.37 -16.29 -23.68
C ALA A 88 4.20 -15.59 -22.58
N ALA A 89 5.21 -14.80 -22.94
CA ALA A 89 6.08 -14.10 -21.97
C ALA A 89 5.85 -12.58 -21.89
N GLY A 90 4.78 -12.07 -22.51
CA GLY A 90 4.53 -10.63 -22.69
C GLY A 90 4.03 -9.85 -21.48
N TRP A 91 3.85 -10.45 -20.30
CA TRP A 91 3.27 -9.75 -19.14
C TRP A 91 4.25 -9.38 -18.00
N HIS A 92 5.52 -9.80 -18.06
CA HIS A 92 6.41 -9.70 -16.90
C HIS A 92 7.50 -8.61 -16.95
N VAL A 93 7.55 -7.73 -17.96
CA VAL A 93 8.65 -6.73 -18.09
C VAL A 93 8.17 -5.30 -17.82
N ARG A 94 7.45 -5.10 -16.71
CA ARG A 94 7.23 -3.76 -16.11
C ARG A 94 7.34 -3.71 -14.57
N SER A 95 7.96 -4.71 -13.93
CA SER A 95 8.04 -4.76 -12.45
C SER A 95 9.34 -4.23 -11.82
N LEU A 96 10.22 -3.54 -12.57
CA LEU A 96 11.40 -2.88 -12.00
C LEU A 96 11.24 -1.36 -11.81
N GLN A 97 10.00 -0.87 -11.73
CA GLN A 97 9.73 0.36 -11.01
C GLN A 97 9.42 -0.01 -9.56
N GLU A 98 10.50 -0.15 -8.78
CA GLU A 98 10.46 -0.02 -7.34
C GLU A 98 9.77 1.30 -7.00
N THR A 99 8.46 1.22 -6.75
CA THR A 99 7.70 2.33 -6.21
C THR A 99 8.16 2.46 -4.77
N ARG A 100 9.16 3.33 -4.57
CA ARG A 100 9.62 3.79 -3.26
C ARG A 100 8.38 4.17 -2.43
N LEU A 101 8.08 3.36 -1.42
CA LEU A 101 7.00 3.54 -0.45
C LEU A 101 7.49 4.29 0.81
N VAL A 102 8.65 4.95 0.73
CA VAL A 102 9.28 5.67 1.84
C VAL A 102 9.31 7.15 1.47
N ASP A 103 8.14 7.76 1.42
CA ASP A 103 7.99 9.21 1.39
C ASP A 103 7.25 9.56 2.69
N GLU A 104 7.68 10.60 3.41
CA GLU A 104 7.08 11.07 4.69
C GLU A 104 5.57 11.38 4.57
N GLN A 105 5.05 11.34 3.35
CA GLN A 105 3.67 11.57 2.94
C GLN A 105 2.88 10.27 2.64
N THR A 106 3.31 9.15 3.22
CA THR A 106 2.64 7.85 3.07
C THR A 106 2.02 7.43 4.39
N ALA A 107 0.69 7.31 4.42
CA ALA A 107 -0.03 6.83 5.59
C ALA A 107 -0.32 5.33 5.47
N PHE A 108 0.08 4.54 6.47
CA PHE A 108 -0.07 3.09 6.48
C PHE A 108 -1.16 2.66 7.45
N PHE A 109 -2.03 1.75 7.00
CA PHE A 109 -3.09 1.18 7.81
C PHE A 109 -3.17 -0.32 7.56
N SER A 110 -3.53 -1.08 8.59
CA SER A 110 -3.87 -2.49 8.45
C SER A 110 -5.35 -2.68 8.68
N LEU A 111 -6.01 -3.36 7.75
CA LEU A 111 -7.41 -3.71 7.89
C LEU A 111 -7.55 -4.98 8.73
N PRO A 112 -8.63 -5.09 9.53
CA PRO A 112 -8.94 -6.35 10.19
C PRO A 112 -9.21 -7.43 9.14
N ALA A 113 -8.83 -8.67 9.43
CA ALA A 113 -8.94 -9.79 8.47
C ALA A 113 -10.37 -10.07 8.00
N ARG A 114 -11.38 -9.61 8.75
CA ARG A 114 -12.79 -9.51 8.33
C ARG A 114 -13.43 -8.31 9.02
N ALA A 115 -13.95 -7.37 8.24
CA ALA A 115 -14.91 -6.39 8.79
C ALA A 115 -16.15 -7.16 9.28
N ARG A 116 -16.65 -6.83 10.48
CA ARG A 116 -17.79 -7.56 11.09
C ARG A 116 -19.09 -7.39 10.31
N SER A 117 -19.15 -6.41 9.40
CA SER A 117 -20.19 -6.25 8.39
C SER A 117 -19.62 -5.50 7.18
N ALA A 118 -20.14 -5.76 5.97
CA ALA A 118 -19.77 -5.01 4.77
C ALA A 118 -20.24 -3.54 4.81
N GLU A 119 -21.08 -3.19 5.78
CA GLU A 119 -21.68 -1.86 5.93
C GLU A 119 -20.87 -0.94 6.86
N GLU A 120 -20.04 -1.48 7.75
CA GLU A 120 -19.24 -0.69 8.68
C GLU A 120 -17.87 -0.36 8.07
N CYS A 121 -17.75 0.86 7.54
CA CYS A 121 -16.53 1.34 6.92
C CYS A 121 -15.52 1.84 7.97
N VAL A 122 -14.28 1.37 7.87
CA VAL A 122 -13.16 1.85 8.67
C VAL A 122 -12.72 3.23 8.16
N SER A 123 -12.76 4.24 9.01
CA SER A 123 -12.24 5.57 8.68
C SER A 123 -10.72 5.58 8.79
N VAL A 124 -10.06 5.92 7.69
CA VAL A 124 -8.61 6.13 7.61
C VAL A 124 -8.33 7.63 7.60
N HIS A 125 -7.68 8.09 8.66
CA HIS A 125 -7.33 9.50 8.87
C HIS A 125 -5.92 9.77 8.35
N TYR A 126 -5.76 10.76 7.48
CA TYR A 126 -4.47 11.13 6.92
C TYR A 126 -4.35 12.64 6.80
N THR A 127 -3.12 13.15 6.78
CA THR A 127 -2.86 14.59 6.68
C THR A 127 -3.11 15.11 5.26
N ALA A 128 -3.40 16.41 5.13
CA ALA A 128 -3.66 17.02 3.82
C ALA A 128 -2.48 16.93 2.83
N ASP A 129 -1.25 16.75 3.33
CA ASP A 129 -0.05 16.57 2.52
C ASP A 129 0.26 15.11 2.18
N THR A 130 -0.53 14.16 2.69
CA THR A 130 -0.41 12.74 2.33
C THR A 130 -0.62 12.57 0.82
N ARG A 131 0.31 11.90 0.15
CA ARG A 131 0.25 11.60 -1.29
C ARG A 131 -0.29 10.21 -1.58
N ARG A 132 -0.22 9.32 -0.59
CA ARG A 132 -0.56 7.91 -0.77
C ARG A 132 -1.06 7.30 0.53
N VAL A 133 -2.18 6.59 0.43
CA VAL A 133 -2.74 5.82 1.54
C VAL A 133 -2.52 4.35 1.24
N VAL A 134 -1.82 3.64 2.12
CA VAL A 134 -1.45 2.24 1.94
C VAL A 134 -2.21 1.38 2.94
N LEU A 135 -2.99 0.44 2.43
CA LEU A 135 -3.79 -0.49 3.22
C LEU A 135 -3.22 -1.90 3.09
N ARG A 136 -2.94 -2.55 4.21
CA ARG A 136 -2.67 -3.99 4.25
C ARG A 136 -3.98 -4.75 4.48
N VAL A 137 -4.27 -5.68 3.58
CA VAL A 137 -5.46 -6.52 3.56
C VAL A 137 -5.02 -7.97 3.80
N PRO A 138 -5.12 -8.46 5.05
CA PRO A 138 -4.89 -9.86 5.37
C PRO A 138 -6.12 -10.71 5.01
N GLY A 139 -5.94 -12.03 4.96
CA GLY A 139 -7.06 -12.97 4.86
C GLY A 139 -7.68 -13.13 3.46
N VAL A 140 -7.00 -12.70 2.40
CA VAL A 140 -7.45 -12.93 1.02
C VAL A 140 -7.32 -14.43 0.69
N PRO A 141 -8.39 -15.12 0.26
CA PRO A 141 -8.33 -16.52 -0.11
C PRO A 141 -7.27 -16.80 -1.18
N ALA A 142 -6.60 -17.95 -1.07
CA ALA A 142 -5.63 -18.37 -2.07
C ALA A 142 -6.28 -18.44 -3.47
N GLY A 143 -5.60 -17.91 -4.49
CA GLY A 143 -6.13 -17.82 -5.85
C GLY A 143 -7.09 -16.64 -6.10
N SER A 144 -7.40 -15.84 -5.07
CA SER A 144 -8.13 -14.57 -5.21
C SER A 144 -7.18 -13.37 -5.19
N ARG A 145 -7.62 -12.26 -5.78
CA ARG A 145 -6.93 -10.97 -5.69
C ARG A 145 -7.77 -9.95 -4.94
N ALA A 146 -7.12 -9.08 -4.16
CA ALA A 146 -7.82 -7.95 -3.57
C ALA A 146 -8.06 -6.86 -4.63
N VAL A 147 -9.30 -6.40 -4.75
CA VAL A 147 -9.71 -5.30 -5.63
C VAL A 147 -10.41 -4.22 -4.83
N ALA A 148 -10.27 -2.97 -5.26
CA ALA A 148 -11.01 -1.86 -4.69
C ALA A 148 -12.20 -1.51 -5.60
N THR A 149 -13.39 -1.44 -5.02
CA THR A 149 -14.66 -1.19 -5.70
C THR A 149 -15.37 0.03 -5.10
N ASP A 150 -16.17 0.71 -5.91
CA ASP A 150 -17.08 1.77 -5.42
C ASP A 150 -18.35 1.18 -4.77
N VAL A 151 -19.29 2.04 -4.37
CA VAL A 151 -20.55 1.63 -3.75
C VAL A 151 -21.48 0.86 -4.70
N GLN A 152 -21.21 0.88 -6.00
CA GLN A 152 -21.92 0.13 -7.03
C GLN A 152 -21.24 -1.22 -7.32
N GLY A 153 -20.12 -1.54 -6.65
CA GLY A 153 -19.34 -2.75 -6.89
C GLY A 153 -18.45 -2.68 -8.13
N VAL A 154 -18.31 -1.50 -8.74
CA VAL A 154 -17.47 -1.29 -9.93
C VAL A 154 -16.03 -1.10 -9.48
N GLU A 155 -15.11 -1.85 -10.10
CA GLU A 155 -13.69 -1.73 -9.79
C GLU A 155 -13.18 -0.32 -10.11
N LEU A 156 -12.45 0.29 -9.18
CA LEU A 156 -11.89 1.62 -9.37
C LEU A 156 -10.93 1.64 -10.57
N ALA A 157 -10.94 2.74 -11.32
CA ALA A 157 -10.07 2.89 -12.49
C ALA A 157 -8.59 2.74 -12.15
N SER A 158 -7.83 2.17 -13.08
CA SER A 158 -6.38 2.06 -12.97
C SER A 158 -5.75 3.45 -12.74
N GLY A 159 -4.87 3.54 -11.74
CA GLY A 159 -4.27 4.81 -11.30
C GLY A 159 -4.91 5.42 -10.05
N ARG A 160 -6.17 5.11 -9.74
CA ARG A 160 -6.77 5.51 -8.43
C ARG A 160 -6.29 4.63 -7.28
N TYR A 161 -5.92 3.40 -7.60
CA TYR A 161 -5.26 2.50 -6.67
C TYR A 161 -4.33 1.52 -7.41
N ALA A 162 -3.46 0.86 -6.65
CA ALA A 162 -2.64 -0.26 -7.07
C ALA A 162 -2.70 -1.37 -6.01
N ALA A 163 -2.75 -2.63 -6.43
CA ALA A 163 -2.79 -3.79 -5.54
C ALA A 163 -1.58 -4.70 -5.78
N ARG A 164 -0.97 -5.21 -4.70
CA ARG A 164 0.19 -6.11 -4.77
C ARG A 164 0.13 -7.19 -3.70
N LEU A 165 0.31 -8.44 -4.11
CA LEU A 165 0.50 -9.58 -3.21
C LEU A 165 1.89 -9.53 -2.54
N GLN A 166 1.93 -9.79 -1.24
CA GLN A 166 3.14 -9.92 -0.43
C GLN A 166 3.54 -11.39 -0.25
N ALA A 167 4.78 -11.61 0.17
CA ALA A 167 5.30 -12.97 0.41
C ALA A 167 4.57 -13.72 1.54
N ASP A 168 3.95 -12.99 2.47
CA ASP A 168 3.16 -13.53 3.57
C ASP A 168 1.69 -13.84 3.20
N GLY A 169 1.32 -13.68 1.92
CA GLY A 169 -0.04 -13.90 1.43
C GLY A 169 -0.99 -12.70 1.63
N SER A 170 -0.56 -11.64 2.30
CA SER A 170 -1.36 -10.42 2.43
C SER A 170 -1.30 -9.56 1.16
N TRP A 171 -2.32 -8.74 0.94
CA TRP A 171 -2.34 -7.77 -0.15
C TRP A 171 -2.07 -6.37 0.38
N ILE A 172 -1.29 -5.60 -0.38
CA ILE A 172 -1.10 -4.16 -0.15
C ILE A 172 -1.85 -3.41 -1.23
N LEU A 173 -2.78 -2.55 -0.82
CA LEU A 173 -3.52 -1.64 -1.70
C LEU A 173 -3.04 -0.22 -1.44
N SER A 174 -2.53 0.43 -2.46
CA SER A 174 -2.05 1.81 -2.42
C SER A 174 -3.03 2.71 -3.16
N PHE A 175 -3.64 3.66 -2.47
CA PHE A 175 -4.62 4.60 -3.00
C PHE A 175 -4.05 5.99 -3.21
N ASP A 176 -4.57 6.68 -4.22
CA ASP A 176 -4.61 8.14 -4.25
C ASP A 176 -5.57 8.61 -3.13
N PRO A 177 -5.16 9.53 -2.23
CA PRO A 177 -6.03 10.10 -1.20
C PRO A 177 -7.38 10.60 -1.76
N GLN A 178 -7.39 11.19 -2.96
CA GLN A 178 -8.61 11.65 -3.62
C GLN A 178 -9.58 10.52 -3.98
N ALA A 179 -9.10 9.28 -4.09
CA ALA A 179 -9.96 8.11 -4.23
C ALA A 179 -10.74 7.80 -2.96
N LEU A 180 -10.19 8.13 -1.79
CA LEU A 180 -10.78 7.87 -0.48
C LEU A 180 -11.53 9.08 0.10
N SER A 181 -11.15 10.31 -0.26
CA SER A 181 -11.77 11.55 0.21
C SER A 181 -13.28 11.58 -0.10
N GLY A 182 -14.10 11.42 0.93
CA GLY A 182 -15.57 11.49 0.81
C GLY A 182 -16.22 10.31 0.10
N ASN A 183 -15.46 9.28 -0.29
CA ASN A 183 -15.97 8.10 -0.96
C ASN A 183 -15.86 6.88 -0.05
N ARG A 184 -16.88 6.02 -0.07
CA ARG A 184 -16.79 4.66 0.47
C ARG A 184 -16.16 3.78 -0.59
N VAL A 185 -15.07 3.11 -0.22
CA VAL A 185 -14.39 2.15 -1.08
C VAL A 185 -14.51 0.79 -0.42
N HIS A 186 -15.08 -0.16 -1.14
CA HIS A 186 -15.16 -1.55 -0.75
C HIS A 186 -13.91 -2.27 -1.24
N ILE A 187 -13.46 -3.25 -0.46
CA ILE A 187 -12.34 -4.11 -0.80
C ILE A 187 -12.88 -5.52 -0.83
N ASP A 188 -12.78 -6.15 -2.00
CA ASP A 188 -13.29 -7.49 -2.24
C ASP A 188 -12.16 -8.44 -2.62
N ALA A 189 -12.26 -9.70 -2.22
CA ALA A 189 -11.50 -10.79 -2.79
C ALA A 189 -12.20 -11.25 -4.05
N ARG A 190 -11.54 -11.10 -5.21
CA ARG A 190 -12.07 -11.53 -6.51
C ARG A 190 -11.36 -12.79 -6.96
N GLY A 191 -12.13 -13.87 -7.11
CA GLY A 191 -11.69 -15.15 -7.65
C GLY A 191 -11.49 -15.10 -9.16
N ALA A 192 -10.75 -16.07 -9.70
CA ALA A 192 -10.56 -16.21 -11.15
C ALA A 192 -11.85 -16.58 -11.90
N ASP A 193 -12.83 -17.14 -11.19
CA ASP A 193 -14.18 -17.46 -11.66
C ASP A 193 -15.12 -16.24 -11.67
N GLY A 194 -14.65 -15.07 -11.22
CA GLY A 194 -15.44 -13.86 -11.10
C GLY A 194 -16.26 -13.75 -9.81
N SER A 195 -16.15 -14.74 -8.90
CA SER A 195 -16.73 -14.63 -7.56
C SER A 195 -16.11 -13.44 -6.80
N ALA A 196 -16.91 -12.79 -5.96
CA ALA A 196 -16.48 -11.68 -5.13
C ALA A 196 -16.91 -11.92 -3.67
N GLU A 197 -15.95 -11.92 -2.75
CA GLU A 197 -16.18 -11.98 -1.31
C GLU A 197 -15.78 -10.64 -0.68
N PRO A 198 -16.67 -9.96 0.06
CA PRO A 198 -16.35 -8.69 0.70
C PRO A 198 -15.35 -8.88 1.84
N LEU A 199 -14.29 -8.07 1.87
CA LEU A 199 -13.24 -8.12 2.90
C LEU A 199 -13.36 -6.96 3.88
N ALA A 200 -13.51 -5.74 3.37
CA ALA A 200 -13.56 -4.52 4.15
C ALA A 200 -14.26 -3.37 3.42
N CYS A 201 -14.70 -2.37 4.17
CA CYS A 201 -15.04 -1.04 3.64
C CYS A 201 -14.13 0.01 4.29
N VAL A 202 -13.71 1.01 3.51
CA VAL A 202 -12.88 2.13 4.00
C VAL A 202 -13.40 3.47 3.53
N THR A 203 -13.20 4.49 4.36
CA THR A 203 -13.49 5.90 4.04
C THR A 203 -12.29 6.78 4.41
N GLY A 204 -11.92 7.72 3.55
CA GLY A 204 -10.84 8.66 3.82
C GLY A 204 -11.34 9.91 4.54
N GLN A 205 -10.65 10.28 5.61
CA GLN A 205 -10.86 11.55 6.32
C GLN A 205 -9.56 12.36 6.38
N PRO A 206 -9.41 13.42 5.55
CA PRO A 206 -8.28 14.31 5.68
C PRO A 206 -8.35 15.06 7.01
N SER A 207 -7.29 15.01 7.82
CA SER A 207 -7.14 15.84 9.02
C SER A 207 -6.73 17.25 8.61
N THR A 208 -7.51 18.24 9.07
CA THR A 208 -7.26 19.68 8.88
C THR A 208 -6.15 20.19 9.78
#